data_AF-A0A346CIR7-F1
#
_entry.id   AF-A0A346CIR7-F1
#
_cell.length_a   1.000
_cell.length_b   1.000
_cell.length_c   1.000
_cell.angle_alpha   90.00
_cell.angle_beta   90.00
_cell.angle_gamma   90.00
#
_symmetry.space_group_name_H-M   'P 1'
#
loop_
_entity.id
_entity.type
_entity.pdbx_description
1 polymer ?
#
loop_
_entity_poly.entity_id
_entity_poly.type
_entity_poly.pdbx_seq_one_letter_code
_entity_poly.pdbx_strand_id
1 'polypeptide(L)'
;MKLFMFTAIIFTMASTTVTETTCENDKKACGMVLGNLRDTHCDCASTGNCIFHPAHKITVDDTLFYTCRKNSDFDICDGSQPVMNAALTQLNCRCPGAAYTFEGSDVICG
;
A
#
# COMPACT_ATOMS: atom_id res chain seq x y z
N MET A 1 31.79 -36.05 -44.13
CA MET A 1 30.65 -35.13 -43.95
C MET A 1 29.61 -35.79 -43.05
N LYS A 2 29.53 -35.41 -41.77
CA LYS A 2 28.40 -35.73 -40.88
C LYS A 2 28.16 -34.49 -40.03
N LEU A 3 27.15 -33.73 -40.41
CA LEU A 3 26.66 -32.55 -39.71
C LEU A 3 25.83 -33.01 -38.51
N PHE A 4 26.25 -32.66 -37.30
CA PHE A 4 25.40 -32.74 -36.12
C PHE A 4 24.65 -31.41 -35.99
N MET A 5 23.35 -31.42 -36.32
CA MET A 5 22.43 -30.36 -35.96
C MET A 5 22.11 -30.50 -34.47
N PHE A 6 22.60 -29.57 -33.66
CA PHE A 6 22.08 -29.36 -32.30
C PHE A 6 21.05 -28.25 -32.37
N THR A 7 19.79 -28.64 -32.27
CA THR A 7 18.65 -27.74 -32.04
C THR A 7 18.84 -27.07 -30.69
N ALA A 8 19.21 -25.78 -30.72
CA ALA A 8 19.26 -24.94 -29.53
C ALA A 8 17.81 -24.67 -29.07
N ILE A 9 17.44 -25.28 -27.95
CA ILE A 9 16.20 -24.97 -27.23
C ILE A 9 16.43 -23.61 -26.57
N ILE A 10 15.91 -22.55 -27.19
CA ILE A 10 15.87 -21.22 -26.58
C ILE A 10 14.77 -21.28 -25.52
N PHE A 11 15.16 -21.48 -24.26
CA PHE A 11 14.29 -21.19 -23.13
C PHE A 11 14.05 -19.68 -23.11
N THR A 12 12.96 -19.26 -23.73
CA THR A 12 12.37 -17.95 -23.50
C THR A 12 11.87 -17.97 -22.06
N MET A 13 12.74 -17.59 -21.12
CA MET A 13 12.27 -17.11 -19.83
C MET A 13 11.49 -15.84 -20.14
N ALA A 14 10.17 -15.98 -20.27
CA ALA A 14 9.27 -14.87 -20.02
C ALA A 14 9.55 -14.45 -18.59
N SER A 15 10.49 -13.51 -18.43
CA SER A 15 10.64 -12.74 -17.23
C SER A 15 9.26 -12.12 -17.05
N THR A 16 8.47 -12.69 -16.15
CA THR A 16 7.38 -11.97 -15.54
C THR A 16 8.08 -10.80 -14.87
N THR A 17 8.20 -9.69 -15.59
CA THR A 17 8.35 -8.38 -14.98
C THR A 17 7.20 -8.35 -13.99
N VAL A 18 7.52 -8.62 -12.73
CA VAL A 18 6.67 -8.23 -11.61
C VAL A 18 6.64 -6.72 -11.80
N THR A 19 5.63 -6.22 -12.50
CA THR A 19 5.30 -4.82 -12.45
C THR A 19 4.92 -4.59 -11.01
N GLU A 20 5.93 -4.28 -10.19
CA GLU A 20 5.78 -3.58 -8.93
C GLU A 20 4.75 -2.50 -9.21
N THR A 21 3.53 -2.75 -8.75
CA THR A 21 2.42 -1.88 -9.09
C THR A 21 2.68 -0.63 -8.27
N THR A 22 3.14 0.43 -8.90
CA THR A 22 3.34 1.70 -8.21
C THR A 22 1.98 2.19 -7.70
N CYS A 23 1.94 2.72 -6.48
CA CYS A 23 0.71 3.26 -5.93
C CYS A 23 0.18 4.39 -6.83
N GLU A 24 -1.10 4.32 -7.19
CA GLU A 24 -1.73 5.29 -8.10
C GLU A 24 -1.69 6.73 -7.56
N ASN A 25 -1.60 6.87 -6.24
CA ASN A 25 -1.44 8.15 -5.56
C ASN A 25 -0.79 7.95 -4.18
N ASP A 26 -0.29 9.03 -3.59
CA ASP A 26 0.36 8.99 -2.28
C ASP A 26 -0.61 8.82 -1.09
N LYS A 27 -1.92 8.85 -1.36
CA LYS A 27 -2.98 8.60 -0.37
C LYS A 27 -3.25 7.11 -0.19
N LYS A 28 -2.86 6.27 -1.16
CA LYS A 28 -3.08 4.83 -1.15
C LYS A 28 -2.27 4.17 -0.03
N ALA A 29 -2.87 3.21 0.64
CA ALA A 29 -2.18 2.30 1.54
C ALA A 29 -1.27 1.42 0.68
N CYS A 30 0.04 1.62 0.83
CA CYS A 30 1.05 0.85 0.12
C CYS A 30 1.26 -0.54 0.73
N GLY A 31 0.88 -0.72 1.99
CA GLY A 31 0.95 -2.00 2.67
C GLY A 31 0.17 -2.01 3.97
N MET A 32 0.02 -3.20 4.51
CA MET A 32 -0.71 -3.43 5.76
C MET A 32 0.01 -4.47 6.63
N VAL A 33 -0.22 -4.38 7.93
CA VAL A 33 0.22 -5.37 8.92
C VAL A 33 -0.95 -5.74 9.82
N LEU A 34 -1.28 -7.03 9.86
CA LEU A 34 -2.29 -7.62 10.73
C LEU A 34 -1.63 -8.74 11.56
N GLY A 35 -1.33 -8.45 12.82
CA GLY A 35 -0.54 -9.35 13.67
C GLY A 35 0.85 -9.60 13.08
N ASN A 36 1.10 -10.84 12.64
CA ASN A 36 2.37 -11.25 12.01
C ASN A 36 2.32 -11.24 10.47
N LEU A 37 1.15 -10.98 9.89
CA LEU A 37 1.00 -10.89 8.45
C LEU A 37 1.39 -9.49 8.00
N ARG A 38 2.34 -9.41 7.07
CA ARG A 38 2.76 -8.18 6.41
C ARG A 38 2.52 -8.33 4.92
N ASP A 39 1.72 -7.44 4.37
CA ASP A 39 1.41 -7.41 2.93
C ASP A 39 1.82 -6.06 2.34
N THR A 40 2.32 -6.09 1.11
CA THR A 40 2.69 -4.89 0.34
C THR A 40 1.85 -4.90 -0.93
N HIS A 41 0.98 -3.90 -1.05
CA HIS A 41 0.03 -3.80 -2.17
C HIS A 41 0.61 -3.05 -3.35
N CYS A 42 1.44 -2.04 -3.09
CA CYS A 42 2.04 -1.20 -4.12
C CYS A 42 3.30 -0.50 -3.61
N ASP A 43 4.16 -0.08 -4.54
CA ASP A 43 5.37 0.67 -4.22
C ASP A 43 5.16 2.17 -4.36
N CYS A 44 5.82 2.92 -3.49
CA CYS A 44 5.70 4.37 -3.47
C CYS A 44 6.59 5.00 -4.54
N ALA A 45 6.00 5.81 -5.41
CA ALA A 45 6.72 6.42 -6.54
C ALA A 45 7.99 7.18 -6.12
N SER A 46 7.95 7.83 -4.94
CA SER A 46 9.07 8.63 -4.43
C SER A 46 10.25 7.81 -3.90
N THR A 47 10.02 6.58 -3.43
CA THR A 47 11.06 5.75 -2.78
C THR A 47 11.33 4.44 -3.49
N GLY A 48 10.48 4.04 -4.44
CA GLY A 48 10.55 2.76 -5.12
C GLY A 48 10.09 1.57 -4.27
N ASN A 49 9.67 1.79 -3.03
CA ASN A 49 9.16 0.75 -2.14
C ASN A 49 8.17 1.27 -1.09
N CYS A 50 7.30 0.42 -0.56
CA CYS A 50 6.46 0.77 0.58
C CYS A 50 7.26 0.85 1.89
N ILE A 51 7.16 1.98 2.59
CA ILE A 51 7.92 2.26 3.82
C ILE A 51 7.10 1.89 5.06
N PHE A 52 7.57 0.89 5.80
CA PHE A 52 6.95 0.44 7.05
C PHE A 52 7.53 1.18 8.25
N HIS A 53 7.33 2.50 8.29
CA HIS A 53 7.84 3.39 9.33
C HIS A 53 6.68 4.02 10.13
N PRO A 54 6.82 4.27 11.45
CA PRO A 54 5.75 4.83 12.27
C PRO A 54 5.15 6.15 11.76
N ALA A 55 5.96 6.98 11.10
CA ALA A 55 5.49 8.25 10.51
C ALA A 55 4.50 8.07 9.35
N HIS A 56 4.47 6.90 8.71
CA HIS A 56 3.60 6.55 7.58
C HIS A 56 2.41 5.68 8.02
N LYS A 57 2.34 5.35 9.31
CA LYS A 57 1.44 4.37 9.89
C LYS A 57 0.13 4.99 10.34
N ILE A 58 -0.95 4.26 10.10
CA ILE A 58 -2.31 4.50 10.55
C ILE A 58 -2.76 3.21 11.26
N THR A 59 -3.40 3.33 12.42
CA THR A 59 -3.93 2.18 13.15
C THR A 59 -5.45 2.24 13.11
N VAL A 60 -6.09 1.22 12.56
CA VAL A 60 -7.55 1.06 12.55
C VAL A 60 -7.89 -0.31 13.12
N ASP A 61 -8.54 -0.36 14.28
CA ASP A 61 -9.03 -1.59 14.92
C ASP A 61 -8.00 -2.74 14.89
N ASP A 62 -6.82 -2.48 15.48
CA ASP A 62 -5.64 -3.36 15.52
C ASP A 62 -4.93 -3.69 14.19
N THR A 63 -5.44 -3.19 13.06
CA THR A 63 -4.76 -3.29 11.76
C THR A 63 -3.89 -2.06 11.52
N LEU A 64 -2.64 -2.27 11.10
CA LEU A 64 -1.71 -1.19 10.78
C LEU A 64 -1.66 -1.00 9.27
N PHE A 65 -2.10 0.17 8.79
CA PHE A 65 -1.98 0.55 7.39
C PHE A 65 -0.80 1.51 7.20
N TYR A 66 -0.08 1.39 6.09
CA TYR A 66 1.06 2.24 5.76
C TYR A 66 0.80 2.94 4.43
N THR A 67 1.06 4.24 4.38
CA THR A 67 0.87 5.07 3.18
C THR A 67 2.20 5.61 2.65
N CYS A 68 2.22 6.04 1.39
CA CYS A 68 3.44 6.56 0.78
C CYS A 68 3.89 7.92 1.31
N ARG A 69 2.94 8.76 1.75
CA ARG A 69 3.24 10.01 2.46
C ARG A 69 3.16 9.84 3.98
N LYS A 70 3.71 10.77 4.74
CA LYS A 70 3.61 10.69 6.21
C LYS A 70 2.18 11.00 6.63
N ASN A 71 1.73 10.36 7.70
CA ASN A 71 0.42 10.63 8.29
C ASN A 71 0.27 12.12 8.66
N SER A 72 1.33 12.78 9.12
CA SER A 72 1.35 14.22 9.42
C SER A 72 1.04 15.13 8.23
N ASP A 73 1.28 14.64 7.01
CA ASP A 73 1.18 15.44 5.79
C ASP A 73 -0.26 15.49 5.28
N PHE A 74 -1.16 14.63 5.76
CA PHE A 74 -2.58 14.68 5.42
C PHE A 74 -3.28 15.83 6.17
N ASP A 75 -4.29 16.41 5.54
CA ASP A 75 -5.15 17.41 6.17
C ASP A 75 -5.94 16.79 7.33
N ILE A 76 -6.24 17.58 8.35
CA ILE A 76 -7.09 17.12 9.45
C ILE A 76 -8.51 16.92 8.93
N CYS A 77 -9.15 15.80 9.26
CA CYS A 77 -10.53 15.54 8.87
C CYS A 77 -11.48 16.60 9.45
N ASP A 78 -12.29 17.21 8.59
CA ASP A 78 -13.31 18.22 8.92
C ASP A 78 -14.75 17.68 8.83
N GLY A 79 -14.90 16.39 8.48
CA GLY A 79 -16.19 15.72 8.28
C GLY A 79 -16.80 15.88 6.89
N SER A 80 -16.13 16.56 5.95
CA SER A 80 -16.61 16.72 4.57
C SER A 80 -16.45 15.46 3.70
N GLN A 81 -15.58 14.54 4.13
CA GLN A 81 -15.23 13.31 3.43
C GLN A 81 -14.94 12.18 4.43
N PRO A 82 -15.12 10.90 4.05
CA PRO A 82 -14.75 9.79 4.91
C PRO A 82 -13.23 9.75 5.11
N VAL A 83 -12.79 9.33 6.30
CA VAL A 83 -11.38 9.32 6.69
C VAL A 83 -10.57 8.42 5.77
N MET A 84 -11.09 7.22 5.50
CA MET A 84 -10.59 6.29 4.50
C MET A 84 -11.68 5.94 3.49
N ASN A 85 -11.31 5.40 2.33
CA ASN A 85 -12.29 4.80 1.44
C ASN A 85 -12.86 3.49 2.01
N ALA A 86 -14.00 3.03 1.47
CA ALA A 86 -14.69 1.83 1.95
C ALA A 86 -13.85 0.53 1.84
N ALA A 87 -12.83 0.50 0.98
CA ALA A 87 -11.94 -0.64 0.83
C ALA A 87 -10.71 -0.59 1.76
N LEU A 88 -10.56 0.46 2.59
CA LEU A 88 -9.40 0.68 3.45
C LEU A 88 -8.07 0.76 2.72
N THR A 89 -8.12 1.10 1.43
CA THR A 89 -6.95 1.20 0.57
C THR A 89 -6.48 2.63 0.35
N GLN A 90 -7.21 3.64 0.83
CA GLN A 90 -6.82 5.05 0.67
C GLN A 90 -7.19 5.86 1.91
N LEU A 91 -6.22 6.60 2.45
CA LEU A 91 -6.45 7.61 3.50
C LEU A 91 -6.73 8.97 2.85
N ASN A 92 -7.85 9.61 3.17
CA ASN A 92 -8.21 10.90 2.59
C ASN A 92 -7.74 12.08 3.45
N CYS A 93 -7.82 11.92 4.77
CA CYS A 93 -7.48 12.90 5.79
C CYS A 93 -7.01 12.19 7.07
N ARG A 94 -6.37 12.90 7.99
CA ARG A 94 -5.91 12.36 9.28
C ARG A 94 -6.77 12.80 10.44
N CYS A 95 -6.83 11.96 11.47
CA CYS A 95 -7.43 12.34 12.74
C CYS A 95 -6.42 13.13 13.61
N PRO A 96 -6.88 14.13 14.40
CA PRO A 96 -6.01 14.93 15.27
C PRO A 96 -5.20 14.08 16.27
N GLY A 97 -5.81 13.01 16.81
CA GLY A 97 -5.19 12.10 17.78
C GLY A 97 -4.56 10.84 17.18
N ALA A 98 -4.55 10.70 15.85
CA ALA A 98 -4.11 9.49 15.12
C ALA A 98 -4.81 8.18 15.56
N ALA A 99 -5.93 8.25 16.28
CA ALA A 99 -6.80 7.14 16.60
C ALA A 99 -7.93 7.07 15.57
N TYR A 100 -8.08 5.89 14.97
CA TYR A 100 -9.09 5.61 13.96
C TYR A 100 -9.87 4.39 14.43
N THR A 101 -11.19 4.44 14.32
CA THR A 101 -12.09 3.35 14.73
C THR A 101 -13.10 3.07 13.63
N PHE A 102 -13.62 1.85 13.62
CA PHE A 102 -14.80 1.54 12.83
C PHE A 102 -16.06 1.92 13.58
N GLU A 103 -16.88 2.78 12.97
CA GLU A 103 -18.26 2.99 13.41
C GLU A 103 -19.19 2.58 12.27
N GLY A 104 -19.97 1.52 12.49
CA GLY A 104 -20.79 0.91 11.44
C GLY A 104 -19.94 0.32 10.32
N SER A 105 -19.95 0.93 9.14
CA SER A 105 -19.16 0.51 7.97
C SER A 105 -18.13 1.55 7.53
N ASP A 106 -17.92 2.60 8.35
CA ASP A 106 -17.06 3.72 8.04
C ASP A 106 -15.89 3.80 9.03
N VAL A 107 -14.74 4.27 8.53
CA VAL A 107 -13.60 4.66 9.39
C VAL A 107 -13.81 6.10 9.82
N ILE A 108 -13.83 6.33 11.12
CA ILE A 108 -13.96 7.65 11.72
C ILE A 108 -12.81 7.95 12.69
N CYS A 109 -12.74 9.19 13.16
CA CYS A 109 -11.84 9.55 14.25
C CYS A 109 -12.41 9.04 15.58
N GLY A 110 -11.61 8.24 16.29
CA GLY A 110 -11.95 7.65 17.59
C GLY A 110 -11.28 8.32 18.78
#